data_AF-A0AAN0YRL1-F1
#
_entry.id   AF-A0AAN0YRL1-F1
#
_cell.length_a   1.000
_cell.length_b   1.000
_cell.length_c   1.000
_cell.angle_alpha   90.00
_cell.angle_beta   90.00
_cell.angle_gamma   90.00
#
_symmetry.space_group_name_H-M   'P 1'
#
loop_
_entity.id
_entity.type
_entity.pdbx_description
1 polymer ?
#
loop_
_entity_poly.entity_id
_entity_poly.type
_entity_poly.pdbx_seq_one_letter_code
_entity_poly.pdbx_strand_id
1 'polypeptide(L)'
;MNNITNRNLNIKGIMSVLWDKDKNKRLLGKTFDQVTCKDTYDAYWICQYENRGCSFIKSPKQVYQAIYNGSPVCNICNEVPYEKSIAYKAPKRVEMYWNFEKNSANNVFPEYTSYQSNRKIYVMCSTHNWGINEEKMQRCADLVDHVPCPYCSGELATPENNLKVRFPHIAKELHPDYNAELIPPFSSKSYPFWCELCQDYYTKQVKLRTSQHQGCPKHKSAHQNSKTQGLLLLLFNEIIGGFKKHKLKDKKWSNGNSVEIDIYSMTLRLAIEYDGAQHGTANRVTSDQKKNDMLQNHNEVSIFIRIREEGLPPLKYHDNQFEVSCGKHEPSYRFLIPAIQKTLQIIKNKYELPIMEYSEQQLSIMIDNLLAQVEGNAFIVKENSFAEFAPGLLRHLDSDNKNPFTVSKGSHHTFNVRCPNCGYRFPKNQSEAKNLISSKGRCKKCLYYVENIHIKNSPLVRWHRTVPFNKSLAGNNPIIAKFYSKKNVIPADKISYKSKYPAIWNCPFCLGEYTSTNYTQLKNGCKCKICNKKAIEFAEKEYHNNTTGNL
;
A
#
# COMPACT_ATOMS: atom_id res chain seq x y z
N MET A 1 43.78 -38.73 32.65
CA MET A 1 42.55 -38.72 33.48
C MET A 1 42.14 -37.33 34.02
N ASN A 2 42.92 -36.25 33.84
CA ASN A 2 42.61 -34.93 34.43
C ASN A 2 41.67 -34.00 33.63
N ASN A 3 41.29 -34.36 32.39
CA ASN A 3 40.38 -33.53 31.57
C ASN A 3 38.89 -33.84 31.77
N ILE A 4 38.53 -35.01 32.33
CA ILE A 4 37.13 -35.42 32.53
C ILE A 4 36.57 -34.86 33.85
N THR A 5 37.39 -34.80 34.89
CA THR A 5 37.03 -34.25 36.21
C THR A 5 36.81 -32.73 36.16
N ASN A 6 37.66 -31.98 35.46
CA ASN A 6 37.49 -30.53 35.27
C ASN A 6 36.24 -30.16 34.44
N ARG A 7 35.89 -30.98 33.43
CA ARG A 7 34.68 -30.77 32.63
C ARG A 7 33.40 -31.02 33.44
N ASN A 8 33.41 -32.06 34.28
CA ASN A 8 32.27 -32.38 35.16
C ASN A 8 32.07 -31.36 36.28
N LEU A 9 33.15 -30.80 36.84
CA LEU A 9 33.10 -29.71 37.83
C LEU A 9 32.49 -28.43 37.24
N ASN A 10 32.82 -28.09 35.99
CA ASN A 10 32.23 -26.95 35.29
C ASN A 10 30.72 -27.16 35.03
N ILE A 11 30.30 -28.36 34.60
CA ILE A 11 28.88 -28.66 34.34
C ILE A 11 28.04 -28.60 35.63
N LYS A 12 28.54 -29.17 36.74
CA LYS A 12 27.82 -29.10 38.03
C LYS A 12 27.68 -27.66 38.52
N GLY A 13 28.71 -26.83 38.30
CA GLY A 13 28.66 -25.38 38.55
C GLY A 13 27.55 -24.70 37.73
N ILE A 14 27.51 -24.92 36.42
CA ILE A 14 26.47 -24.37 35.53
C ILE A 14 25.06 -24.82 35.98
N MET A 15 24.87 -26.10 36.26
CA MET A 15 23.59 -26.63 36.75
C MET A 15 23.14 -25.96 38.05
N SER A 16 24.06 -25.66 38.96
CA SER A 16 23.73 -24.99 40.24
C SER A 16 23.16 -23.59 40.06
N VAL A 17 23.63 -22.85 39.04
CA VAL A 17 23.15 -21.50 38.70
C VAL A 17 21.77 -21.57 38.03
N LEU A 18 21.49 -22.66 37.31
CA LEU A 18 20.18 -22.89 36.70
C LEU A 18 19.13 -23.40 37.70
N TRP A 19 19.48 -23.81 38.91
CA TRP A 19 18.55 -24.44 39.87
C TRP A 19 17.60 -23.41 40.51
N ASP A 20 16.29 -23.66 40.45
CA ASP A 20 15.29 -22.85 41.17
C ASP A 20 15.27 -23.27 42.65
N LYS A 21 16.06 -22.57 43.48
CA LYS A 21 16.24 -22.92 44.91
C LYS A 21 14.93 -22.94 45.67
N ASP A 22 14.08 -21.95 45.46
CA ASP A 22 12.85 -21.77 46.24
C ASP A 22 11.78 -22.78 45.82
N LYS A 23 11.55 -22.97 44.50
CA LYS A 23 10.53 -23.93 44.04
C LYS A 23 10.92 -25.36 44.35
N ASN A 24 12.18 -25.75 44.12
CA ASN A 24 12.58 -27.13 44.39
C ASN A 24 12.60 -27.46 45.88
N LYS A 25 12.98 -26.50 46.74
CA LYS A 25 12.88 -26.69 48.19
C LYS A 25 11.42 -26.84 48.63
N ARG A 26 10.53 -25.99 48.10
CA ARG A 26 9.10 -25.99 48.46
C ARG A 26 8.34 -27.20 47.91
N LEU A 27 8.58 -27.58 46.66
CA LEU A 27 7.77 -28.60 45.96
C LEU A 27 8.39 -29.99 45.99
N LEU A 28 9.72 -30.09 46.04
CA LEU A 28 10.45 -31.37 46.03
C LEU A 28 11.16 -31.66 47.36
N GLY A 29 11.26 -30.68 48.27
CA GLY A 29 12.01 -30.83 49.53
C GLY A 29 13.52 -30.98 49.33
N LYS A 30 14.07 -30.59 48.17
CA LYS A 30 15.48 -30.84 47.80
C LYS A 30 16.30 -29.57 47.68
N THR A 31 17.55 -29.64 48.14
CA THR A 31 18.59 -28.65 47.82
C THR A 31 19.51 -29.17 46.71
N PHE A 32 20.20 -28.29 45.99
CA PHE A 32 21.04 -28.70 44.86
C PHE A 32 22.17 -29.67 45.24
N ASP A 33 22.67 -29.61 46.48
CA ASP A 33 23.74 -30.51 46.96
C ASP A 33 23.31 -31.99 46.99
N GLN A 34 22.00 -32.24 47.01
CA GLN A 34 21.39 -33.58 46.99
C GLN A 34 21.12 -34.10 45.57
N VAL A 35 21.44 -33.33 44.53
CA VAL A 35 21.11 -33.62 43.13
C VAL A 35 22.28 -34.32 42.42
N THR A 36 21.98 -35.38 41.66
CA THR A 36 22.97 -36.07 40.82
C THR A 36 22.65 -35.95 39.33
N CYS A 37 23.67 -36.09 38.47
CA CYS A 37 23.48 -36.08 37.00
C CYS A 37 22.74 -37.31 36.44
N LYS A 38 22.39 -38.28 37.30
CA LYS A 38 21.62 -39.48 36.93
C LYS A 38 20.14 -39.36 37.27
N ASP A 39 19.75 -38.34 38.03
CA ASP A 39 18.39 -38.17 38.51
C ASP A 39 17.39 -37.95 37.35
N THR A 40 16.27 -38.66 37.41
CA THR A 40 15.24 -38.70 36.36
C THR A 40 13.92 -38.04 36.78
N TYR A 41 13.79 -37.57 38.02
CA TYR A 41 12.61 -36.80 38.45
C TYR A 41 12.61 -35.41 37.84
N ASP A 42 11.42 -34.84 37.62
CA ASP A 42 11.26 -33.47 37.13
C ASP A 42 11.68 -32.47 38.21
N ALA A 43 12.59 -31.56 37.84
CA ALA A 43 13.04 -30.47 38.67
C ALA A 43 12.78 -29.12 38.00
N TYR A 44 12.72 -28.07 38.81
CA TYR A 44 12.45 -26.70 38.38
C TYR A 44 13.77 -25.95 38.16
N TRP A 45 13.89 -25.28 37.02
CA TRP A 45 15.11 -24.56 36.64
C TRP A 45 14.77 -23.13 36.18
N ILE A 46 15.76 -22.24 36.27
CA ILE A 46 15.71 -20.86 35.82
C ILE A 46 16.76 -20.69 34.72
N CYS A 47 16.30 -20.28 33.53
CA CYS A 47 17.16 -20.04 32.38
C CYS A 47 17.98 -18.76 32.58
N GLN A 48 19.30 -18.86 32.41
CA GLN A 48 20.22 -17.73 32.50
C GLN A 48 20.64 -17.18 31.13
N TYR A 49 20.14 -17.78 30.04
CA TYR A 49 20.45 -17.33 28.69
C TYR A 49 19.98 -15.89 28.48
N GLU A 50 20.92 -14.99 28.19
CA GLU A 50 20.71 -13.54 28.08
C GLU A 50 19.92 -12.94 29.26
N ASN A 51 20.09 -13.47 30.48
CA ASN A 51 19.40 -13.01 31.70
C ASN A 51 17.86 -13.02 31.61
N ARG A 52 17.28 -13.93 30.81
CA ARG A 52 15.82 -13.96 30.57
C ARG A 52 14.99 -14.55 31.69
N GLY A 53 15.58 -15.37 32.57
CA GLY A 53 14.90 -15.90 33.76
C GLY A 53 13.75 -16.86 33.48
N CYS A 54 13.62 -17.43 32.29
CA CYS A 54 12.52 -18.35 31.95
C CYS A 54 12.52 -19.56 32.90
N SER A 55 11.41 -19.88 33.54
CA SER A 55 11.31 -21.05 34.42
C SER A 55 10.89 -22.28 33.62
N PHE A 56 11.68 -23.37 33.66
CA PHE A 56 11.42 -24.59 32.89
C PHE A 56 11.56 -25.85 33.74
N ILE A 57 10.99 -26.96 33.26
CA ILE A 57 10.98 -28.26 33.95
C ILE A 57 11.73 -29.27 33.08
N LYS A 58 12.73 -29.93 33.68
CA LYS A 58 13.51 -31.03 33.11
C LYS A 58 14.09 -31.87 34.24
N SER A 59 14.44 -33.12 33.95
CA SER A 59 15.21 -33.90 34.91
C SER A 59 16.67 -33.42 35.00
N PRO A 60 17.36 -33.56 36.15
CA PRO A 60 18.78 -33.23 36.25
C PRO A 60 19.64 -33.95 35.22
N LYS A 61 19.32 -35.22 34.90
CA LYS A 61 19.95 -35.96 33.78
C LYS A 61 19.78 -35.26 32.43
N GLN A 62 18.59 -34.78 32.11
CA GLN A 62 18.34 -34.08 30.84
C GLN A 62 19.09 -32.74 30.76
N VAL A 63 19.15 -31.99 31.86
CA VAL A 63 19.92 -30.74 31.95
C VAL A 63 21.41 -31.00 31.78
N TYR A 64 21.94 -32.00 32.49
CA TYR A 64 23.33 -32.41 32.35
C TYR A 64 23.68 -32.79 30.91
N GLN A 65 22.86 -33.62 30.27
CA GLN A 65 23.07 -34.05 28.88
C GLN A 65 23.01 -32.88 27.90
N ALA A 66 22.09 -31.92 28.10
CA ALA A 66 21.99 -30.73 27.26
C ALA A 66 23.27 -29.88 27.33
N ILE A 67 23.77 -29.60 28.54
CA ILE A 67 25.02 -28.85 28.74
C ILE A 67 26.21 -29.63 28.15
N TYR A 68 26.29 -30.93 28.42
CA TYR A 68 27.38 -31.79 27.92
C TYR A 68 27.44 -31.82 26.39
N ASN A 69 26.29 -31.87 25.72
CA ASN A 69 26.16 -31.90 24.26
C ASN A 69 26.16 -30.50 23.62
N GLY A 70 26.25 -29.41 24.40
CA GLY A 70 26.12 -28.04 23.89
C GLY A 70 24.76 -27.74 23.25
N SER A 71 23.71 -28.43 23.70
CA SER A 71 22.33 -28.25 23.24
C SER A 71 21.55 -27.31 24.16
N PRO A 72 20.51 -26.61 23.66
CA PRO A 72 19.71 -25.73 24.50
C PRO A 72 19.12 -26.41 25.73
N VAL A 73 19.37 -25.83 26.90
CA VAL A 73 18.91 -26.37 28.18
C VAL A 73 17.45 -26.01 28.42
N CYS A 74 17.08 -24.77 28.14
CA CYS A 74 15.71 -24.28 28.32
C CYS A 74 14.83 -24.66 27.13
N ASN A 75 13.79 -25.47 27.34
CA ASN A 75 12.83 -25.84 26.29
C ASN A 75 11.84 -24.72 25.94
N ILE A 76 11.73 -23.68 26.77
CA ILE A 76 10.88 -22.51 26.53
C ILE A 76 11.51 -21.59 25.50
N CYS A 77 12.72 -21.09 25.80
CA CYS A 77 13.41 -20.17 24.89
C CYS A 77 14.28 -20.87 23.85
N ASN A 78 14.61 -22.15 24.05
CA ASN A 78 15.56 -22.89 23.23
C ASN A 78 16.83 -22.10 22.92
N GLU A 79 17.21 -21.20 23.84
CA GLU A 79 18.35 -20.29 23.73
C GLU A 79 18.36 -19.51 22.40
N VAL A 80 17.16 -19.16 21.90
CA VAL A 80 16.99 -18.29 20.72
C VAL A 80 17.39 -16.86 21.10
N PRO A 81 18.40 -16.22 20.47
CA PRO A 81 18.76 -14.82 20.73
C PRO A 81 17.59 -13.85 20.51
N TYR A 82 17.51 -12.76 21.27
CA TYR A 82 16.28 -11.95 21.32
C TYR A 82 16.07 -11.25 19.97
N GLU A 83 17.15 -10.89 19.29
CA GLU A 83 17.16 -10.28 17.95
C GLU A 83 16.66 -11.23 16.86
N LYS A 84 16.63 -12.54 17.15
CA LYS A 84 16.05 -13.59 16.32
C LYS A 84 14.64 -13.98 16.75
N SER A 85 14.06 -13.33 17.76
CA SER A 85 12.67 -13.57 18.17
C SER A 85 11.66 -12.88 17.26
N ILE A 86 10.43 -13.40 17.22
CA ILE A 86 9.31 -12.78 16.52
C ILE A 86 8.90 -11.44 17.16
N ALA A 87 9.03 -11.31 18.50
CA ALA A 87 8.81 -10.04 19.19
C ALA A 87 9.76 -8.94 18.70
N TYR A 88 11.03 -9.27 18.45
CA TYR A 88 12.00 -8.30 17.94
C TYR A 88 11.79 -7.99 16.45
N LYS A 89 11.55 -9.00 15.62
CA LYS A 89 11.41 -8.80 14.17
C LYS A 89 10.09 -8.16 13.76
N ALA A 90 8.99 -8.52 14.41
CA ALA A 90 7.65 -8.08 14.01
C ALA A 90 6.82 -7.53 15.21
N PRO A 91 7.34 -6.57 15.99
CA PRO A 91 6.74 -6.14 17.26
C PRO A 91 5.28 -5.66 17.11
N LYS A 92 5.01 -4.86 16.07
CA LYS A 92 3.65 -4.35 15.79
C LYS A 92 2.67 -5.46 15.40
N ARG A 93 3.15 -6.49 14.70
CA ARG A 93 2.30 -7.61 14.28
C ARG A 93 2.02 -8.55 15.46
N VAL A 94 2.99 -8.74 16.34
CA VAL A 94 2.79 -9.44 17.62
C VAL A 94 1.74 -8.71 18.45
N GLU A 95 1.89 -7.39 18.65
CA GLU A 95 0.92 -6.57 19.40
C GLU A 95 -0.50 -6.67 18.82
N MET A 96 -0.64 -6.63 17.50
CA MET A 96 -1.95 -6.58 16.85
C MET A 96 -2.61 -7.95 16.63
N TYR A 97 -1.80 -9.00 16.48
CA TYR A 97 -2.30 -10.30 16.01
C TYR A 97 -1.92 -11.51 16.84
N TRP A 98 -1.06 -11.39 17.86
CA TRP A 98 -0.70 -12.52 18.72
C TRP A 98 -1.77 -12.76 19.79
N ASN A 99 -2.25 -14.00 19.92
CA ASN A 99 -3.12 -14.36 21.03
C ASN A 99 -2.27 -14.72 22.26
N PHE A 100 -2.02 -13.73 23.14
CA PHE A 100 -1.13 -13.90 24.29
C PHE A 100 -1.63 -14.95 25.29
N GLU A 101 -2.93 -15.00 25.55
CA GLU A 101 -3.53 -15.93 26.50
C GLU A 101 -3.38 -17.39 26.02
N LYS A 102 -3.87 -17.71 24.81
CA LYS A 102 -3.78 -19.08 24.27
C LYS A 102 -2.33 -19.51 24.04
N ASN A 103 -1.47 -18.63 23.53
CA ASN A 103 -0.07 -18.99 23.27
C ASN A 103 0.70 -19.21 24.59
N SER A 104 0.52 -18.38 25.61
CA SER A 104 1.17 -18.57 26.91
C SER A 104 0.71 -19.83 27.63
N ALA A 105 -0.58 -20.19 27.53
CA ALA A 105 -1.10 -21.47 28.01
C ALA A 105 -0.41 -22.69 27.36
N ASN A 106 0.12 -22.52 26.14
CA ASN A 106 0.87 -23.54 25.40
C ASN A 106 2.40 -23.38 25.50
N ASN A 107 2.89 -22.59 26.46
CA ASN A 107 4.30 -22.25 26.62
C ASN A 107 4.95 -21.69 25.34
N VAL A 108 4.22 -20.84 24.62
CA VAL A 108 4.69 -20.12 23.44
C VAL A 108 4.70 -18.64 23.72
N PHE A 109 5.90 -18.06 23.70
CA PHE A 109 6.10 -16.65 24.00
C PHE A 109 6.82 -15.96 22.83
N PRO A 110 6.38 -14.77 22.41
CA PRO A 110 6.91 -14.12 21.22
C PRO A 110 8.38 -13.69 21.37
N GLU A 111 8.84 -13.38 22.59
CA GLU A 111 10.24 -13.06 22.92
C GLU A 111 11.19 -14.27 22.83
N TYR A 112 10.63 -15.47 22.83
CA TYR A 112 11.34 -16.75 22.90
C TYR A 112 11.17 -17.60 21.64
N THR A 113 10.29 -17.18 20.73
CA THR A 113 10.00 -17.90 19.50
C THR A 113 10.75 -17.28 18.34
N SER A 114 11.58 -18.07 17.64
CA SER A 114 12.29 -17.60 16.45
C SER A 114 11.31 -17.11 15.37
N TYR A 115 11.62 -15.97 14.73
CA TYR A 115 10.80 -15.44 13.64
C TYR A 115 10.77 -16.34 12.38
N GLN A 116 11.65 -17.33 12.28
CA GLN A 116 11.66 -18.34 11.21
C GLN A 116 11.00 -19.66 11.64
N SER A 117 10.44 -19.71 12.85
CA SER A 117 9.86 -20.93 13.39
C SER A 117 8.64 -21.38 12.59
N ASN A 118 8.63 -22.66 12.22
CA ASN A 118 7.46 -23.33 11.64
C ASN A 118 6.42 -23.71 12.71
N ARG A 119 6.68 -23.43 14.00
CA ARG A 119 5.74 -23.68 15.09
C ARG A 119 4.42 -22.96 14.81
N LYS A 120 3.31 -23.66 15.03
CA LYS A 120 1.97 -23.08 14.95
C LYS A 120 1.71 -22.19 16.17
N ILE A 121 1.19 -21.00 15.91
CA ILE A 121 0.82 -20.00 16.91
C ILE A 121 -0.64 -19.64 16.74
N TYR A 122 -1.31 -19.33 17.84
CA TYR A 122 -2.66 -18.78 17.84
C TYR A 122 -2.59 -17.30 17.48
N VAL A 123 -3.42 -16.89 16.53
CA VAL A 123 -3.54 -15.49 16.12
C VAL A 123 -4.94 -14.97 16.38
N MET A 124 -5.04 -13.68 16.63
CA MET A 124 -6.29 -12.93 16.74
C MET A 124 -6.17 -11.62 15.97
N CYS A 125 -7.16 -10.75 16.01
CA CYS A 125 -6.97 -9.35 15.67
C CYS A 125 -7.53 -8.50 16.80
N SER A 126 -6.76 -7.52 17.26
CA SER A 126 -7.20 -6.62 18.32
C SER A 126 -8.33 -5.68 17.92
N THR A 127 -8.55 -5.47 16.61
CA THR A 127 -9.56 -4.53 16.08
C THR A 127 -10.79 -5.22 15.50
N HIS A 128 -10.62 -6.43 14.96
CA HIS A 128 -11.70 -7.21 14.40
C HIS A 128 -11.87 -8.42 15.32
N ASN A 129 -13.06 -8.65 15.88
CA ASN A 129 -13.34 -9.76 16.82
C ASN A 129 -13.44 -11.13 16.13
N TRP A 130 -12.58 -11.36 15.16
CA TRP A 130 -12.50 -12.60 14.42
C TRP A 130 -11.39 -13.47 15.04
N GLY A 131 -11.74 -14.67 15.50
CA GLY A 131 -10.84 -15.55 16.26
C GLY A 131 -11.20 -15.77 17.73
N ILE A 132 -12.31 -15.21 18.23
CA ILE A 132 -12.86 -15.61 19.54
C ILE A 132 -13.67 -16.92 19.39
N ASN A 133 -14.36 -17.10 18.26
CA ASN A 133 -15.26 -18.25 18.03
C ASN A 133 -14.72 -19.30 17.05
N GLU A 134 -13.56 -19.08 16.41
CA GLU A 134 -12.93 -20.05 15.50
C GLU A 134 -11.41 -20.06 15.73
N GLU A 135 -10.86 -21.24 15.99
CA GLU A 135 -9.47 -21.43 16.37
C GLU A 135 -8.53 -21.26 15.18
N LYS A 136 -8.02 -20.04 14.95
CA LYS A 136 -7.09 -19.79 13.86
C LYS A 136 -5.63 -19.93 14.31
N MET A 137 -4.95 -20.92 13.75
CA MET A 137 -3.51 -21.14 13.90
C MET A 137 -2.77 -20.91 12.58
N GLN A 138 -1.58 -20.31 12.66
CA GLN A 138 -0.67 -20.18 11.51
C GLN A 138 0.78 -20.44 11.92
N ARG A 139 1.72 -20.56 10.98
CA ARG A 139 3.14 -20.68 11.37
C ARG A 139 3.62 -19.34 11.91
N CYS A 140 4.52 -19.38 12.89
CA CYS A 140 5.14 -18.16 13.43
C CYS A 140 5.85 -17.36 12.33
N ALA A 141 6.53 -18.04 11.39
CA ALA A 141 7.17 -17.39 10.25
C ALA A 141 6.20 -16.59 9.37
N ASP A 142 4.96 -17.08 9.19
CA ASP A 142 3.97 -16.40 8.36
C ASP A 142 3.54 -15.06 8.99
N LEU A 143 3.69 -14.87 10.31
CA LEU A 143 3.35 -13.61 10.98
C LEU A 143 4.27 -12.46 10.56
N VAL A 144 5.46 -12.71 10.00
CA VAL A 144 6.39 -11.65 9.57
C VAL A 144 5.89 -10.96 8.30
N ASP A 145 5.50 -11.75 7.31
CA ASP A 145 5.20 -11.27 5.96
C ASP A 145 3.70 -11.22 5.65
N HIS A 146 2.90 -12.06 6.31
CA HIS A 146 1.47 -12.16 6.07
C HIS A 146 0.64 -11.52 7.18
N VAL A 147 -0.45 -10.85 6.77
CA VAL A 147 -1.45 -10.32 7.69
C VAL A 147 -2.47 -11.43 7.91
N PRO A 148 -2.61 -11.98 9.13
CA PRO A 148 -3.52 -13.09 9.37
C PRO A 148 -4.98 -12.71 9.16
N CYS A 149 -5.31 -11.43 9.38
CA CYS A 149 -6.65 -10.88 9.34
C CYS A 149 -7.16 -10.57 7.94
N PRO A 150 -8.26 -11.19 7.45
CA PRO A 150 -8.84 -11.02 6.14
C PRO A 150 -9.45 -9.64 5.99
N TYR A 151 -9.92 -9.04 7.08
CA TYR A 151 -10.35 -7.64 7.07
C TYR A 151 -9.15 -6.71 6.90
N CYS A 152 -8.08 -6.91 7.68
CA CYS A 152 -6.87 -6.09 7.58
C CYS A 152 -6.05 -6.36 6.30
N SER A 153 -6.10 -7.56 5.75
CA SER A 153 -5.43 -7.95 4.50
C SER A 153 -6.24 -7.57 3.26
N GLY A 154 -7.52 -7.20 3.44
CA GLY A 154 -8.42 -6.82 2.35
C GLY A 154 -9.04 -7.99 1.59
N GLU A 155 -8.96 -9.21 2.14
CA GLU A 155 -9.68 -10.39 1.63
C GLU A 155 -11.19 -10.35 1.92
N LEU A 156 -11.58 -9.72 3.03
CA LEU A 156 -12.97 -9.47 3.39
C LEU A 156 -13.24 -7.95 3.44
N ALA A 157 -14.48 -7.60 3.11
CA ALA A 157 -14.94 -6.23 3.11
C ALA A 157 -15.12 -5.72 4.55
N THR A 158 -14.82 -4.44 4.78
CA THR A 158 -15.20 -3.72 6.00
C THR A 158 -16.18 -2.58 5.63
N PRO A 159 -16.89 -1.99 6.61
CA PRO A 159 -17.75 -0.84 6.34
C PRO A 159 -17.03 0.31 5.64
N GLU A 160 -15.73 0.49 5.88
CA GLU A 160 -14.90 1.55 5.28
C GLU A 160 -14.15 1.09 4.02
N ASN A 161 -14.00 -0.22 3.81
CA ASN A 161 -13.19 -0.80 2.74
C ASN A 161 -13.95 -1.89 1.97
N ASN A 162 -14.95 -1.46 1.21
CA ASN A 162 -15.76 -2.28 0.31
C ASN A 162 -15.93 -1.62 -1.06
N LEU A 163 -16.47 -2.35 -2.03
CA LEU A 163 -16.62 -1.91 -3.41
C LEU A 163 -17.53 -0.68 -3.51
N LYS A 164 -18.64 -0.64 -2.74
CA LYS A 164 -19.57 0.49 -2.72
C LYS A 164 -18.93 1.78 -2.22
N VAL A 165 -18.20 1.71 -1.11
CA VAL A 165 -17.57 2.89 -0.48
C VAL A 165 -16.37 3.37 -1.28
N ARG A 166 -15.56 2.45 -1.81
CA ARG A 166 -14.30 2.79 -2.48
C ARG A 166 -14.42 3.04 -3.97
N PHE A 167 -15.39 2.41 -4.63
CA PHE A 167 -15.61 2.50 -6.08
C PHE A 167 -17.12 2.55 -6.38
N PRO A 168 -17.84 3.60 -5.93
CA PRO A 168 -19.29 3.69 -6.05
C PRO A 168 -19.79 3.63 -7.51
N HIS A 169 -18.98 4.03 -8.49
CA HIS A 169 -19.33 3.93 -9.91
C HIS A 169 -19.29 2.48 -10.42
N ILE A 170 -18.23 1.71 -10.10
CA ILE A 170 -18.16 0.27 -10.43
C ILE A 170 -19.23 -0.51 -9.67
N ALA A 171 -19.56 -0.09 -8.44
CA ALA A 171 -20.64 -0.69 -7.67
C ALA A 171 -22.02 -0.51 -8.33
N LYS A 172 -22.26 0.57 -9.07
CA LYS A 172 -23.52 0.78 -9.81
C LYS A 172 -23.66 -0.15 -11.01
N GLU A 173 -22.54 -0.52 -11.62
CA GLU A 173 -22.54 -1.48 -12.73
C GLU A 173 -22.69 -2.92 -12.22
N LEU A 174 -22.44 -3.19 -10.93
CA LEU A 174 -22.56 -4.53 -10.37
C LEU A 174 -23.99 -5.05 -10.53
N HIS A 175 -24.13 -6.31 -10.93
CA HIS A 175 -25.43 -6.96 -11.02
C HIS A 175 -26.20 -6.90 -9.68
N PRO A 176 -27.52 -6.61 -9.69
CA PRO A 176 -28.33 -6.39 -8.48
C PRO A 176 -28.30 -7.53 -7.45
N ASP A 177 -28.16 -8.78 -7.90
CA ASP A 177 -28.05 -9.97 -7.02
C ASP A 177 -26.83 -9.95 -6.09
N TYR A 178 -25.87 -9.06 -6.31
CA TYR A 178 -24.66 -8.97 -5.50
C TYR A 178 -24.59 -7.65 -4.72
N ASN A 179 -24.36 -7.76 -3.41
CA ASN A 179 -24.20 -6.59 -2.56
C ASN A 179 -22.75 -6.06 -2.59
N ALA A 180 -22.54 -4.87 -3.16
CA ALA A 180 -21.24 -4.21 -3.24
C ALA A 180 -20.61 -3.88 -1.88
N GLU A 181 -21.37 -3.83 -0.77
CA GLU A 181 -20.84 -3.64 0.59
C GLU A 181 -20.12 -4.88 1.12
N LEU A 182 -20.41 -6.06 0.57
CA LEU A 182 -19.78 -7.32 0.95
C LEU A 182 -18.59 -7.69 0.07
N ILE A 183 -18.27 -6.86 -0.93
CA ILE A 183 -17.22 -7.14 -1.91
C ILE A 183 -16.00 -6.28 -1.62
N PRO A 184 -14.82 -6.87 -1.35
CA PRO A 184 -13.60 -6.09 -1.21
C PRO A 184 -13.20 -5.42 -2.54
N PRO A 185 -12.70 -4.17 -2.49
CA PRO A 185 -12.40 -3.38 -3.69
C PRO A 185 -11.33 -3.97 -4.61
N PHE A 186 -10.44 -4.82 -4.08
CA PHE A 186 -9.35 -5.44 -4.83
C PHE A 186 -9.49 -6.96 -4.87
N SER A 187 -10.72 -7.46 -4.73
CA SER A 187 -10.99 -8.89 -4.80
C SER A 187 -10.53 -9.47 -6.14
N SER A 188 -9.91 -10.65 -6.08
CA SER A 188 -9.61 -11.45 -7.27
C SER A 188 -10.81 -12.25 -7.76
N LYS A 189 -11.95 -12.21 -7.05
CA LYS A 189 -13.20 -12.84 -7.48
C LYS A 189 -13.81 -12.08 -8.65
N SER A 190 -14.48 -12.83 -9.52
CA SER A 190 -15.20 -12.27 -10.66
C SER A 190 -16.67 -12.07 -10.33
N TYR A 191 -17.23 -10.96 -10.81
CA TYR A 191 -18.64 -10.62 -10.71
C TYR A 191 -19.16 -10.12 -12.07
N PRO A 192 -20.47 -10.23 -12.32
CA PRO A 192 -21.11 -9.64 -13.49
C PRO A 192 -21.26 -8.11 -13.33
N PHE A 193 -20.81 -7.37 -14.33
CA PHE A 193 -20.93 -5.92 -14.45
C PHE A 193 -21.71 -5.54 -15.70
N TRP A 194 -22.57 -4.55 -15.59
CA TRP A 194 -23.37 -4.00 -16.69
C TRP A 194 -22.47 -3.29 -17.69
N CYS A 195 -22.72 -3.52 -18.98
CA CYS A 195 -22.10 -2.75 -20.05
C CYS A 195 -23.18 -2.03 -20.85
N GLU A 196 -23.19 -0.70 -20.77
CA GLU A 196 -24.14 0.15 -21.51
C GLU A 196 -24.09 -0.06 -23.03
N LEU A 197 -22.91 -0.38 -23.57
CA LEU A 197 -22.74 -0.63 -25.01
C LEU A 197 -23.27 -2.01 -25.43
N CYS A 198 -23.14 -3.03 -24.58
CA CYS A 198 -23.68 -4.36 -24.87
C CYS A 198 -25.17 -4.46 -24.51
N GLN A 199 -25.67 -3.55 -23.67
CA GLN A 199 -26.95 -3.69 -22.97
C GLN A 199 -27.08 -5.05 -22.27
N ASP A 200 -25.96 -5.53 -21.70
CA ASP A 200 -25.85 -6.85 -21.10
C ASP A 200 -24.71 -6.91 -20.07
N TYR A 201 -24.77 -7.90 -19.18
CA TYR A 201 -23.77 -8.16 -18.16
C TYR A 201 -22.56 -8.93 -18.72
N TYR A 202 -21.37 -8.56 -18.25
CA TYR A 202 -20.14 -9.30 -18.51
C TYR A 202 -19.41 -9.63 -17.23
N THR A 203 -18.77 -10.80 -17.19
CA THR A 203 -18.03 -11.25 -16.01
C THR A 203 -16.62 -10.69 -16.00
N LYS A 204 -16.20 -10.10 -14.87
CA LYS A 204 -14.83 -9.60 -14.68
C LYS A 204 -14.39 -9.62 -13.22
N GLN A 205 -13.10 -9.77 -12.97
CA GLN A 205 -12.52 -9.62 -11.63
C GLN A 205 -12.64 -8.18 -11.13
N VAL A 206 -13.01 -8.01 -9.86
CA VAL A 206 -13.15 -6.68 -9.23
C VAL A 206 -11.85 -5.89 -9.33
N LYS A 207 -10.71 -6.50 -8.98
CA LYS A 207 -9.39 -5.84 -9.07
C LYS A 207 -9.04 -5.34 -10.46
N LEU A 208 -9.57 -5.96 -11.52
CA LEU A 208 -9.33 -5.53 -12.90
C LEU A 208 -10.24 -4.35 -13.29
N ARG A 209 -11.47 -4.30 -12.77
CA ARG A 209 -12.34 -3.12 -12.88
C ARG A 209 -11.75 -1.94 -12.10
N THR A 210 -11.32 -2.16 -10.86
CA THR A 210 -10.91 -1.08 -9.93
C THR A 210 -9.49 -0.59 -10.13
N SER A 211 -8.49 -1.48 -10.19
CA SER A 211 -7.07 -1.07 -10.28
C SER A 211 -6.60 -0.82 -11.70
N GLN A 212 -7.13 -1.57 -12.67
CA GLN A 212 -6.67 -1.54 -14.07
C GLN A 212 -7.70 -0.92 -15.02
N HIS A 213 -8.85 -0.50 -14.51
CA HIS A 213 -9.91 0.16 -15.29
C HIS A 213 -10.34 -0.62 -16.54
N GLN A 214 -10.26 -1.96 -16.48
CA GLN A 214 -10.62 -2.80 -17.61
C GLN A 214 -12.14 -2.92 -17.71
N GLY A 215 -12.70 -2.51 -18.85
CA GLY A 215 -14.11 -2.63 -19.19
C GLY A 215 -14.53 -3.98 -19.76
N CYS A 216 -15.66 -3.96 -20.47
CA CYS A 216 -16.19 -5.12 -21.18
C CYS A 216 -15.16 -5.66 -22.19
N PRO A 217 -14.90 -6.98 -22.22
CA PRO A 217 -13.94 -7.56 -23.16
C PRO A 217 -14.37 -7.43 -24.63
N LYS A 218 -15.67 -7.29 -24.91
CA LYS A 218 -16.19 -7.08 -26.28
C LYS A 218 -15.78 -5.70 -26.85
N HIS A 219 -15.56 -4.71 -25.99
CA HIS A 219 -15.18 -3.33 -26.37
C HIS A 219 -13.72 -3.00 -26.05
N LYS A 220 -12.90 -4.02 -25.79
CA LYS A 220 -11.49 -3.89 -25.43
C LYS A 220 -10.68 -3.06 -26.44
N SER A 221 -11.02 -3.09 -27.74
CA SER A 221 -10.32 -2.36 -28.80
C SER A 221 -10.51 -0.84 -28.74
N ALA A 222 -11.69 -0.35 -28.36
CA ALA A 222 -11.93 1.10 -28.20
C ALA A 222 -11.06 1.70 -27.09
N HIS A 223 -10.70 0.90 -26.08
CA HIS A 223 -9.79 1.27 -25.01
C HIS A 223 -8.30 1.00 -25.30
N GLN A 224 -7.96 0.40 -26.46
CA GLN A 224 -6.60 0.06 -26.88
C GLN A 224 -6.07 0.90 -28.04
N ASN A 225 -6.94 1.59 -28.77
CA ASN A 225 -6.58 2.47 -29.87
C ASN A 225 -6.15 3.85 -29.36
N SER A 226 -5.50 4.66 -30.21
CA SER A 226 -5.32 6.08 -29.89
C SER A 226 -6.70 6.73 -29.64
N LYS A 227 -6.78 7.73 -28.77
CA LYS A 227 -8.06 8.38 -28.42
C LYS A 227 -8.85 8.79 -29.66
N THR A 228 -8.18 9.33 -30.69
CA THR A 228 -8.81 9.71 -31.96
C THR A 228 -9.41 8.53 -32.70
N GLN A 229 -8.66 7.43 -32.85
CA GLN A 229 -9.15 6.21 -33.51
C GLN A 229 -10.30 5.56 -32.71
N GLY A 230 -10.24 5.57 -31.38
CA GLY A 230 -11.33 5.10 -30.52
C GLY A 230 -12.60 5.92 -30.71
N LEU A 231 -12.48 7.25 -30.77
CA LEU A 231 -13.60 8.16 -31.01
C LEU A 231 -14.24 7.93 -32.39
N LEU A 232 -13.42 7.84 -33.44
CA LEU A 232 -13.90 7.55 -34.79
C LEU A 232 -14.60 6.19 -34.87
N LEU A 233 -14.06 5.15 -34.22
CA LEU A 233 -14.68 3.83 -34.18
C LEU A 233 -16.07 3.86 -33.52
N LEU A 234 -16.22 4.56 -32.40
CA LEU A 234 -17.52 4.69 -31.73
C LEU A 234 -18.50 5.51 -32.58
N LEU A 235 -18.04 6.62 -33.16
CA LEU A 235 -18.88 7.51 -33.96
C LEU A 235 -19.42 6.82 -35.21
N PHE A 236 -18.58 6.08 -35.95
CA PHE A 236 -19.07 5.34 -37.12
C PHE A 236 -19.98 4.17 -36.75
N ASN A 237 -19.81 3.56 -35.57
CA ASN A 237 -20.75 2.56 -35.08
C ASN A 237 -22.10 3.15 -34.66
N GLU A 238 -22.11 4.34 -34.08
CA GLU A 238 -23.36 5.05 -33.74
C GLU A 238 -24.17 5.39 -34.99
N ILE A 239 -23.51 5.79 -36.08
CA ILE A 239 -24.18 6.24 -37.32
C ILE A 239 -24.54 5.07 -38.25
N ILE A 240 -23.64 4.11 -38.42
CA ILE A 240 -23.75 3.04 -39.44
C ILE A 240 -23.79 1.65 -38.80
N GLY A 241 -23.02 1.45 -37.73
CA GLY A 241 -22.86 0.15 -37.07
C GLY A 241 -21.91 -0.82 -37.81
N GLY A 242 -21.55 -1.90 -37.13
CA GLY A 242 -20.80 -3.03 -37.72
C GLY A 242 -19.28 -2.83 -37.87
N PHE A 243 -18.73 -1.74 -37.34
CA PHE A 243 -17.29 -1.47 -37.37
C PHE A 243 -16.55 -2.09 -36.18
N LYS A 244 -15.39 -2.69 -36.46
CA LYS A 244 -14.49 -3.26 -35.46
C LYS A 244 -13.05 -3.20 -35.93
N LYS A 245 -12.13 -3.52 -35.03
CA LYS A 245 -10.73 -3.75 -35.38
C LYS A 245 -10.56 -5.11 -36.08
N HIS A 246 -9.80 -5.18 -37.16
CA HIS A 246 -9.65 -6.39 -37.97
C HIS A 246 -8.18 -6.70 -38.27
N LYS A 247 -7.82 -7.98 -38.34
CA LYS A 247 -6.46 -8.44 -38.67
C LYS A 247 -6.52 -9.32 -39.91
N LEU A 248 -5.81 -8.92 -40.97
CA LEU A 248 -5.67 -9.69 -42.19
C LEU A 248 -4.69 -10.84 -41.92
N LYS A 249 -5.17 -12.08 -42.00
CA LYS A 249 -4.37 -13.26 -41.63
C LYS A 249 -3.34 -13.61 -42.71
N ASP A 250 -3.68 -13.34 -43.96
CA ASP A 250 -2.91 -13.61 -45.17
C ASP A 250 -1.91 -12.49 -45.51
N LYS A 251 -2.08 -11.28 -44.96
CA LYS A 251 -1.11 -10.19 -45.07
C LYS A 251 -0.29 -10.04 -43.80
N LYS A 252 1.04 -10.13 -43.94
CA LYS A 252 1.99 -9.98 -42.84
C LYS A 252 3.03 -8.90 -43.14
N TRP A 253 3.43 -8.19 -42.09
CA TRP A 253 4.60 -7.34 -42.09
C TRP A 253 5.89 -8.18 -42.15
N SER A 254 7.02 -7.54 -42.44
CA SER A 254 8.34 -8.18 -42.49
C SER A 254 8.76 -8.85 -41.18
N ASN A 255 8.18 -8.43 -40.04
CA ASN A 255 8.39 -9.04 -38.73
C ASN A 255 7.46 -10.22 -38.44
N GLY A 256 6.65 -10.67 -39.41
CA GLY A 256 5.73 -11.80 -39.28
C GLY A 256 4.37 -11.47 -38.64
N ASN A 257 4.16 -10.25 -38.16
CA ASN A 257 2.88 -9.82 -37.60
C ASN A 257 1.85 -9.57 -38.71
N SER A 258 0.60 -9.98 -38.48
CA SER A 258 -0.52 -9.67 -39.39
C SER A 258 -0.74 -8.17 -39.53
N VAL A 259 -1.13 -7.75 -40.75
CA VAL A 259 -1.56 -6.38 -41.03
C VAL A 259 -2.89 -6.13 -40.33
N GLU A 260 -2.99 -5.03 -39.60
CA GLU A 260 -4.13 -4.68 -38.76
C GLU A 260 -4.82 -3.43 -39.28
N ILE A 261 -6.15 -3.44 -39.35
CA ILE A 261 -7.01 -2.34 -39.76
C ILE A 261 -7.80 -1.88 -38.52
N ASP A 262 -7.69 -0.60 -38.18
CA ASP A 262 -8.22 -0.07 -36.91
C ASP A 262 -9.75 0.03 -36.89
N ILE A 263 -10.34 0.43 -38.02
CA ILE A 263 -11.80 0.58 -38.20
C ILE A 263 -12.18 -0.17 -39.48
N TYR A 264 -12.85 -1.30 -39.34
CA TYR A 264 -13.22 -2.18 -40.45
C TYR A 264 -14.66 -2.67 -40.33
N SER A 265 -15.41 -2.58 -41.43
CA SER A 265 -16.74 -3.18 -41.57
C SER A 265 -16.67 -4.36 -42.53
N MET A 266 -17.00 -5.55 -42.04
CA MET A 266 -17.04 -6.78 -42.85
C MET A 266 -18.18 -6.71 -43.87
N THR A 267 -19.35 -6.21 -43.47
CA THR A 267 -20.53 -6.10 -44.33
C THR A 267 -20.28 -5.18 -45.52
N LEU A 268 -19.60 -4.06 -45.28
CA LEU A 268 -19.28 -3.10 -46.34
C LEU A 268 -17.93 -3.42 -47.03
N ARG A 269 -17.14 -4.36 -46.48
CA ARG A 269 -15.73 -4.58 -46.87
C ARG A 269 -14.96 -3.25 -46.90
N LEU A 270 -15.22 -2.39 -45.94
CA LEU A 270 -14.70 -1.02 -45.85
C LEU A 270 -13.66 -0.95 -44.74
N ALA A 271 -12.48 -0.40 -45.07
CA ALA A 271 -11.41 -0.14 -44.14
C ALA A 271 -11.19 1.38 -43.96
N ILE A 272 -11.01 1.84 -42.73
CA ILE A 272 -10.75 3.24 -42.39
C ILE A 272 -9.54 3.31 -41.45
N GLU A 273 -8.62 4.24 -41.74
CA GLU A 273 -7.46 4.55 -40.90
C GLU A 273 -7.36 6.03 -40.57
N TYR A 274 -6.69 6.31 -39.45
CA TYR A 274 -6.37 7.67 -39.00
C TYR A 274 -4.87 7.83 -38.79
N ASP A 275 -4.29 8.85 -39.42
CA ASP A 275 -2.88 9.22 -39.32
C ASP A 275 -2.73 10.58 -38.64
N GLY A 276 -2.13 10.58 -37.45
CA GLY A 276 -1.85 11.83 -36.70
C GLY A 276 -0.50 12.46 -37.03
N ALA A 277 -0.36 13.79 -36.84
CA ALA A 277 0.84 14.54 -37.24
C ALA A 277 2.13 14.13 -36.49
N GLN A 278 2.03 13.52 -35.30
CA GLN A 278 3.16 12.96 -34.54
C GLN A 278 3.84 11.74 -35.22
N HIS A 279 3.46 11.43 -36.46
CA HIS A 279 3.82 10.21 -37.16
C HIS A 279 4.53 10.43 -38.51
N GLY A 280 4.91 11.66 -38.84
CA GLY A 280 5.56 12.04 -40.11
C GLY A 280 7.04 11.67 -40.28
N THR A 281 7.54 10.57 -39.71
CA THR A 281 8.93 10.12 -39.94
C THR A 281 9.04 9.37 -41.28
N ALA A 282 10.20 9.46 -41.96
CA ALA A 282 10.40 8.81 -43.28
C ALA A 282 10.13 7.29 -43.27
N ASN A 283 10.45 6.60 -42.18
CA ASN A 283 10.17 5.17 -42.01
C ASN A 283 8.67 4.86 -41.92
N ARG A 284 7.88 5.77 -41.37
CA ARG A 284 6.44 5.61 -41.21
C ARG A 284 5.71 5.86 -42.52
N VAL A 285 6.10 6.88 -43.27
CA VAL A 285 5.61 7.12 -44.65
C VAL A 285 5.80 5.88 -45.52
N THR A 286 6.97 5.24 -45.42
CA THR A 286 7.25 3.99 -46.14
C THR A 286 6.33 2.84 -45.69
N SER A 287 6.02 2.76 -44.40
CA SER A 287 5.14 1.71 -43.85
C SER A 287 3.68 1.93 -44.23
N ASP A 288 3.21 3.19 -44.20
CA ASP A 288 1.86 3.57 -44.61
C ASP A 288 1.65 3.33 -46.11
N GLN A 289 2.64 3.67 -46.95
CA GLN A 289 2.60 3.38 -48.39
C GLN A 289 2.52 1.87 -48.65
N LYS A 290 3.34 1.07 -47.97
CA LYS A 290 3.26 -0.40 -48.09
C LYS A 290 1.88 -0.93 -47.70
N LYS A 291 1.22 -0.32 -46.71
CA LYS A 291 -0.14 -0.70 -46.33
C LYS A 291 -1.15 -0.36 -47.42
N ASN A 292 -1.08 0.84 -48.01
CA ASN A 292 -1.89 1.20 -49.17
C ASN A 292 -1.72 0.16 -50.29
N ASP A 293 -0.48 -0.19 -50.64
CA ASP A 293 -0.19 -1.14 -51.71
C ASP A 293 -0.72 -2.56 -51.38
N MET A 294 -0.60 -3.00 -50.12
CA MET A 294 -1.13 -4.29 -49.67
C MET A 294 -2.66 -4.39 -49.72
N LEU A 295 -3.35 -3.27 -49.50
CA LEU A 295 -4.81 -3.22 -49.43
C LEU A 295 -5.47 -2.94 -50.79
N GLN A 296 -4.72 -2.48 -51.80
CA GLN A 296 -5.24 -2.12 -53.12
C GLN A 296 -6.15 -3.20 -53.73
N ASN A 297 -5.66 -4.44 -53.83
CA ASN A 297 -6.37 -5.54 -54.50
C ASN A 297 -6.79 -6.64 -53.51
N HIS A 298 -7.04 -6.27 -52.25
CA HIS A 298 -7.37 -7.25 -51.22
C HIS A 298 -8.82 -7.73 -51.34
N ASN A 299 -9.04 -9.05 -51.35
CA ASN A 299 -10.37 -9.65 -51.46
C ASN A 299 -11.30 -9.38 -50.25
N GLU A 300 -10.77 -8.94 -49.10
CA GLU A 300 -11.58 -8.52 -47.94
C GLU A 300 -11.83 -6.99 -47.88
N VAL A 301 -11.18 -6.18 -48.73
CA VAL A 301 -11.25 -4.71 -48.69
C VAL A 301 -11.66 -4.17 -50.05
N SER A 302 -12.90 -3.72 -50.17
CA SER A 302 -13.43 -3.08 -51.38
C SER A 302 -13.07 -1.61 -51.45
N ILE A 303 -13.10 -0.90 -50.32
CA ILE A 303 -12.75 0.52 -50.22
C ILE A 303 -11.85 0.74 -49.00
N PHE A 304 -10.84 1.59 -49.17
CA PHE A 304 -9.97 2.03 -48.09
C PHE A 304 -9.96 3.57 -47.96
N ILE A 305 -10.28 4.09 -46.78
CA ILE A 305 -10.28 5.53 -46.50
C ILE A 305 -9.20 5.84 -45.48
N ARG A 306 -8.33 6.79 -45.78
CA ARG A 306 -7.25 7.23 -44.88
C ARG A 306 -7.51 8.69 -44.48
N ILE A 307 -7.86 8.89 -43.22
CA ILE A 307 -8.05 10.20 -42.61
C ILE A 307 -6.69 10.72 -42.12
N ARG A 308 -6.24 11.87 -42.62
CA ARG A 308 -4.88 12.38 -42.38
C ARG A 308 -4.90 13.77 -41.78
N GLU A 309 -4.16 13.98 -40.69
CA GLU A 309 -3.92 15.32 -40.15
C GLU A 309 -3.11 16.18 -41.11
N GLU A 310 -3.42 17.49 -41.14
CA GLU A 310 -2.70 18.47 -41.93
C GLU A 310 -1.19 18.52 -41.58
N GLY A 311 -0.35 18.53 -42.63
CA GLY A 311 1.11 18.61 -42.50
C GLY A 311 1.84 17.26 -42.57
N LEU A 312 1.13 16.16 -42.84
CA LEU A 312 1.76 14.88 -43.11
C LEU A 312 2.33 14.79 -44.54
N PRO A 313 3.45 14.07 -44.76
CA PRO A 313 3.99 13.84 -46.10
C PRO A 313 2.98 13.17 -47.04
N PRO A 314 3.01 13.45 -48.35
CA PRO A 314 2.06 12.87 -49.29
C PRO A 314 2.25 11.34 -49.45
N LEU A 315 1.15 10.63 -49.72
CA LEU A 315 1.13 9.22 -50.10
C LEU A 315 0.52 9.05 -51.49
N LYS A 316 0.78 7.90 -52.12
CA LYS A 316 0.11 7.47 -53.35
C LYS A 316 -1.11 6.62 -53.01
N TYR A 317 -2.21 6.91 -53.69
CA TYR A 317 -3.49 6.20 -53.54
C TYR A 317 -3.89 5.55 -54.86
N HIS A 318 -4.53 4.40 -54.71
CA HIS A 318 -5.08 3.62 -55.82
C HIS A 318 -6.58 3.90 -55.98
N ASP A 319 -7.20 3.42 -57.07
CA ASP A 319 -8.58 3.76 -57.45
C ASP A 319 -9.65 3.47 -56.37
N ASN A 320 -9.40 2.48 -55.51
CA ASN A 320 -10.29 2.11 -54.42
C ASN A 320 -9.93 2.76 -53.07
N GLN A 321 -9.05 3.76 -53.09
CA GLN A 321 -8.50 4.39 -51.90
C GLN A 321 -8.77 5.90 -51.90
N PHE A 322 -9.16 6.43 -50.74
CA PHE A 322 -9.53 7.83 -50.60
C PHE A 322 -8.75 8.49 -49.47
N GLU A 323 -8.13 9.62 -49.76
CA GLU A 323 -7.59 10.52 -48.73
C GLU A 323 -8.65 11.50 -48.24
N VAL A 324 -8.77 11.61 -46.93
CA VAL A 324 -9.61 12.61 -46.26
C VAL A 324 -8.75 13.41 -45.30
N SER A 325 -8.56 14.70 -45.57
CA SER A 325 -7.77 15.58 -44.69
C SER A 325 -8.60 16.05 -43.49
N CYS A 326 -7.97 16.19 -42.33
CA CYS A 326 -8.52 16.81 -41.13
C CYS A 326 -7.55 17.89 -40.59
N GLY A 327 -8.06 18.78 -39.74
CA GLY A 327 -7.22 19.78 -39.09
C GLY A 327 -6.18 19.17 -38.15
N LYS A 328 -5.31 19.99 -37.56
CA LYS A 328 -4.37 19.52 -36.55
C LYS A 328 -5.09 19.07 -35.28
N HIS A 329 -4.49 18.12 -34.58
CA HIS A 329 -5.07 17.60 -33.35
C HIS A 329 -5.34 18.69 -32.31
N GLU A 330 -6.59 18.76 -31.84
CA GLU A 330 -7.03 19.62 -30.75
C GLU A 330 -7.78 18.82 -29.68
N PRO A 331 -7.69 19.19 -28.37
CA PRO A 331 -8.34 18.46 -27.28
C PRO A 331 -9.86 18.36 -27.39
N SER A 332 -10.50 19.25 -28.15
CA SER A 332 -11.95 19.25 -28.38
C SER A 332 -12.40 18.19 -29.40
N TYR A 333 -11.46 17.62 -30.16
CA TYR A 333 -11.69 16.72 -31.30
C TYR A 333 -12.59 17.27 -32.42
N ARG A 334 -12.98 18.55 -32.37
CA ARG A 334 -13.82 19.20 -33.39
C ARG A 334 -13.12 19.31 -34.74
N PHE A 335 -11.79 19.28 -34.77
CA PHE A 335 -10.98 19.22 -36.00
C PHE A 335 -11.30 18.01 -36.91
N LEU A 336 -11.96 16.97 -36.37
CA LEU A 336 -12.40 15.79 -37.12
C LEU A 336 -13.72 15.99 -37.87
N ILE A 337 -14.54 16.98 -37.50
CA ILE A 337 -15.90 17.15 -38.04
C ILE A 337 -15.91 17.18 -39.58
N PRO A 338 -15.07 18.00 -40.26
CA PRO A 338 -15.05 18.03 -41.72
C PRO A 338 -14.66 16.68 -42.33
N ALA A 339 -13.72 15.97 -41.71
CA ALA A 339 -13.27 14.66 -42.16
C ALA A 339 -14.34 13.58 -41.96
N ILE A 340 -15.08 13.62 -40.85
CA ILE A 340 -16.20 12.72 -40.58
C ILE A 340 -17.28 12.92 -41.65
N GLN A 341 -17.70 14.17 -41.90
CA GLN A 341 -18.70 14.48 -42.92
C GLN A 341 -18.28 13.99 -44.30
N LYS A 342 -17.04 14.27 -44.71
CA LYS A 342 -16.51 13.81 -46.00
C LYS A 342 -16.43 12.28 -46.08
N THR A 343 -16.05 11.62 -45.00
CA THR A 343 -16.01 10.15 -44.93
C THR A 343 -17.40 9.55 -45.06
N LEU A 344 -18.39 10.08 -44.34
CA LEU A 344 -19.79 9.67 -44.46
C LEU A 344 -20.34 9.89 -45.88
N GLN A 345 -19.97 10.99 -46.52
CA GLN A 345 -20.37 11.26 -47.91
C GLN A 345 -19.78 10.25 -48.89
N ILE A 346 -18.50 9.87 -48.73
CA ILE A 346 -17.87 8.83 -49.56
C ILE A 346 -18.60 7.50 -49.36
N ILE A 347 -18.89 7.13 -48.13
CA ILE A 347 -19.59 5.88 -47.79
C ILE A 347 -21.01 5.88 -48.38
N LYS A 348 -21.77 6.98 -48.18
CA LYS A 348 -23.12 7.18 -48.73
C LYS A 348 -23.13 6.98 -50.25
N ASN A 349 -22.21 7.64 -50.97
CA ASN A 349 -22.19 7.60 -52.43
C ASN A 349 -21.73 6.24 -52.98
N LYS A 350 -20.80 5.57 -52.31
CA LYS A 350 -20.22 4.31 -52.82
C LYS A 350 -21.07 3.07 -52.53
N TYR A 351 -21.85 3.11 -51.46
CA TYR A 351 -22.68 1.99 -51.02
C TYR A 351 -24.18 2.29 -51.10
N GLU A 352 -24.56 3.46 -51.63
CA GLU A 352 -25.95 3.92 -51.76
C GLU A 352 -26.74 3.81 -50.45
N LEU A 353 -26.07 4.05 -49.31
CA LEU A 353 -26.67 3.93 -47.99
C LEU A 353 -27.51 5.17 -47.64
N PRO A 354 -28.65 5.01 -46.94
CA PRO A 354 -29.51 6.12 -46.52
C PRO A 354 -28.93 6.86 -45.30
N ILE A 355 -27.74 7.43 -45.44
CA ILE A 355 -27.07 8.21 -44.40
C ILE A 355 -27.54 9.68 -44.49
N MET A 356 -28.12 10.19 -43.40
CA MET A 356 -28.51 11.60 -43.28
C MET A 356 -27.27 12.51 -43.24
N GLU A 357 -27.43 13.77 -43.66
CA GLU A 357 -26.39 14.78 -43.49
C GLU A 357 -26.39 15.29 -42.05
N TYR A 358 -25.22 15.29 -41.43
CA TYR A 358 -25.04 15.73 -40.05
C TYR A 358 -24.42 17.13 -40.03
N SER A 359 -25.07 18.06 -39.35
CA SER A 359 -24.53 19.41 -39.11
C SER A 359 -23.33 19.38 -38.17
N GLU A 360 -22.50 20.43 -38.18
CA GLU A 360 -21.37 20.55 -37.25
C GLU A 360 -21.83 20.48 -35.80
N GLN A 361 -22.98 21.08 -35.46
CA GLN A 361 -23.52 21.06 -34.11
C GLN A 361 -23.93 19.66 -33.67
N GLN A 362 -24.58 18.89 -34.55
CA GLN A 362 -24.96 17.50 -34.26
C GLN A 362 -23.72 16.63 -34.01
N LEU A 363 -22.71 16.72 -34.89
CA LEU A 363 -21.46 15.98 -34.72
C LEU A 363 -20.68 16.43 -33.50
N SER A 364 -20.68 17.73 -33.18
CA SER A 364 -20.06 18.24 -31.96
C SER A 364 -20.67 17.63 -30.70
N ILE A 365 -22.00 17.53 -30.63
CA ILE A 365 -22.71 16.92 -29.48
C ILE A 365 -22.37 15.43 -29.39
N MET A 366 -22.37 14.71 -30.51
CA MET A 366 -21.99 13.30 -30.55
C MET A 366 -20.53 13.10 -30.12
N ILE A 367 -19.61 13.94 -30.60
CA ILE A 367 -18.21 13.92 -30.21
C ILE A 367 -18.06 14.15 -28.71
N ASP A 368 -18.71 15.17 -28.14
CA ASP A 368 -18.62 15.47 -26.71
C ASP A 368 -19.16 14.29 -25.85
N ASN A 369 -20.29 13.68 -26.27
CA ASN A 369 -20.87 12.52 -25.59
C ASN A 369 -19.99 11.27 -25.68
N LEU A 370 -19.46 10.97 -26.87
CA LEU A 370 -18.60 9.81 -27.10
C LEU A 370 -17.20 10.01 -26.53
N LEU A 371 -16.70 11.24 -26.49
CA LEU A 371 -15.46 11.58 -25.80
C LEU A 371 -15.56 11.18 -24.33
N ALA A 372 -16.66 11.46 -23.63
CA ALA A 372 -16.84 11.00 -22.27
C ALA A 372 -16.72 9.46 -22.12
N GLN A 373 -17.02 8.69 -23.19
CA GLN A 373 -16.93 7.23 -23.22
C GLN A 373 -15.54 6.71 -23.61
N VAL A 374 -14.86 7.33 -24.60
CA VAL A 374 -13.46 7.01 -24.96
C VAL A 374 -12.51 7.46 -23.86
N GLU A 375 -12.78 8.64 -23.32
CA GLU A 375 -12.17 9.12 -22.11
C GLU A 375 -12.60 8.33 -20.90
N GLY A 376 -13.67 7.51 -20.99
CA GLY A 376 -14.42 6.67 -20.03
C GLY A 376 -13.64 5.86 -18.99
N ASN A 377 -12.46 6.32 -18.69
CA ASN A 377 -12.09 6.94 -17.42
C ASN A 377 -12.47 8.45 -17.25
N ALA A 378 -13.55 9.02 -17.83
CA ALA A 378 -13.90 10.45 -17.64
C ALA A 378 -14.84 10.72 -16.47
N PHE A 379 -15.15 9.69 -15.66
CA PHE A 379 -15.40 9.92 -14.23
C PHE A 379 -14.10 10.14 -13.43
N ILE A 380 -12.92 9.98 -14.05
CA ILE A 380 -11.62 10.01 -13.35
C ILE A 380 -10.96 11.39 -13.34
N VAL A 381 -11.48 12.42 -14.02
CA VAL A 381 -10.89 13.77 -13.87
C VAL A 381 -11.19 14.34 -12.48
N LYS A 382 -12.35 14.06 -11.88
CA LYS A 382 -12.58 14.44 -10.47
C LYS A 382 -11.78 13.53 -9.53
N GLU A 383 -11.93 12.21 -9.58
CA GLU A 383 -11.37 11.31 -8.54
C GLU A 383 -9.83 11.17 -8.55
N ASN A 384 -9.15 11.35 -9.69
CA ASN A 384 -7.68 11.43 -9.73
C ASN A 384 -7.14 12.86 -9.62
N SER A 385 -8.01 13.87 -9.46
CA SER A 385 -7.56 15.20 -9.15
C SER A 385 -6.91 15.26 -7.77
N PHE A 386 -5.97 16.19 -7.62
CA PHE A 386 -5.34 16.48 -6.35
C PHE A 386 -6.39 16.86 -5.29
N ALA A 387 -7.42 17.62 -5.68
CA ALA A 387 -8.47 18.11 -4.79
C ALA A 387 -9.34 17.01 -4.20
N GLU A 388 -9.81 16.06 -5.01
CA GLU A 388 -10.66 14.96 -4.54
C GLU A 388 -9.86 13.88 -3.83
N PHE A 389 -8.64 13.60 -4.29
CA PHE A 389 -7.80 12.58 -3.65
C PHE A 389 -7.27 13.06 -2.29
N ALA A 390 -6.85 14.32 -2.19
CA ALA A 390 -6.23 14.88 -0.99
C ALA A 390 -6.88 16.20 -0.52
N PRO A 391 -8.20 16.22 -0.24
CA PRO A 391 -8.92 17.42 0.15
C PRO A 391 -8.35 18.06 1.43
N GLY A 392 -7.75 17.26 2.33
CA GLY A 392 -7.09 17.76 3.54
C GLY A 392 -5.84 18.62 3.26
N LEU A 393 -5.22 18.46 2.09
CA LEU A 393 -4.04 19.24 1.69
C LEU A 393 -4.40 20.57 1.02
N LEU A 394 -5.66 20.78 0.60
CA LEU A 394 -6.10 22.02 -0.04
C LEU A 394 -5.81 23.26 0.81
N ARG A 395 -5.85 23.13 2.14
CA ARG A 395 -5.51 24.20 3.09
C ARG A 395 -4.06 24.69 3.02
N HIS A 396 -3.17 23.98 2.30
CA HIS A 396 -1.79 24.40 2.12
C HIS A 396 -1.61 25.25 0.86
N LEU A 397 -2.60 25.31 -0.02
CA LEU A 397 -2.49 25.97 -1.33
C LEU A 397 -2.86 27.45 -1.19
N ASP A 398 -2.00 28.34 -1.71
CA ASP A 398 -2.31 29.77 -1.87
C ASP A 398 -3.41 29.95 -2.98
N SER A 399 -4.10 31.10 -2.99
CA SER A 399 -5.18 31.42 -3.96
C SER A 399 -4.74 31.42 -5.42
N ASP A 400 -3.47 31.73 -5.67
CA ASP A 400 -2.92 31.95 -7.02
C ASP A 400 -2.50 30.64 -7.71
N ASN A 401 -2.96 29.51 -7.18
CA ASN A 401 -2.70 28.19 -7.75
C ASN A 401 -3.63 27.87 -8.91
N LYS A 402 -3.13 27.09 -9.87
CA LYS A 402 -3.99 26.43 -10.85
C LYS A 402 -5.05 25.59 -10.12
N ASN A 403 -6.29 25.58 -10.65
CA ASN A 403 -7.41 24.86 -10.07
C ASN A 403 -7.01 23.40 -9.71
N PRO A 404 -6.97 23.02 -8.41
CA PRO A 404 -6.49 21.70 -7.97
C PRO A 404 -7.37 20.53 -8.43
N PHE A 405 -8.60 20.81 -8.86
CA PHE A 405 -9.49 19.82 -9.51
C PHE A 405 -9.03 19.43 -10.92
N THR A 406 -8.11 20.19 -11.53
CA THR A 406 -7.56 19.94 -12.87
C THR A 406 -6.15 19.34 -12.86
N VAL A 407 -5.56 19.16 -11.67
CA VAL A 407 -4.20 18.66 -11.50
C VAL A 407 -4.24 17.22 -11.04
N SER A 408 -3.62 16.29 -11.78
CA SER A 408 -3.56 14.87 -11.39
C SER A 408 -2.69 14.67 -10.13
N LYS A 409 -3.14 13.81 -9.22
CA LYS A 409 -2.47 13.46 -7.95
C LYS A 409 -1.02 12.96 -8.11
N GLY A 410 -0.70 12.34 -9.25
CA GLY A 410 0.64 11.77 -9.54
C GLY A 410 1.57 12.70 -10.32
N SER A 411 1.11 13.91 -10.66
CA SER A 411 1.86 14.82 -11.52
C SER A 411 3.04 15.50 -10.81
N HIS A 412 3.97 16.00 -11.62
CA HIS A 412 5.04 16.91 -11.20
C HIS A 412 4.60 18.38 -11.16
N HIS A 413 3.30 18.66 -11.28
CA HIS A 413 2.80 20.03 -11.20
C HIS A 413 3.15 20.62 -9.82
N THR A 414 3.78 21.80 -9.83
CA THR A 414 4.25 22.47 -8.61
C THR A 414 3.23 23.52 -8.19
N PHE A 415 2.69 23.37 -6.99
CA PHE A 415 1.81 24.36 -6.39
C PHE A 415 2.60 25.44 -5.62
N ASN A 416 1.97 26.58 -5.36
CA ASN A 416 2.35 27.54 -4.34
C ASN A 416 1.82 27.06 -2.99
N VAL A 417 2.71 26.62 -2.10
CA VAL A 417 2.35 25.90 -0.87
C VAL A 417 2.89 26.61 0.36
N ARG A 418 2.03 26.79 1.37
CA ARG A 418 2.39 27.27 2.71
C ARG A 418 1.96 26.30 3.80
N CYS A 419 2.73 26.27 4.87
CA CYS A 419 2.35 25.55 6.08
C CYS A 419 1.15 26.23 6.75
N PRO A 420 0.00 25.55 6.93
CA PRO A 420 -1.14 26.11 7.65
C PRO A 420 -0.87 26.35 9.14
N ASN A 421 0.14 25.69 9.72
CA ASN A 421 0.49 25.85 11.13
C ASN A 421 1.49 27.00 11.40
N CYS A 422 2.44 27.26 10.50
CA CYS A 422 3.52 28.23 10.78
C CYS A 422 3.86 29.18 9.62
N GLY A 423 3.09 29.16 8.54
CA GLY A 423 3.25 30.06 7.39
C GLY A 423 4.48 29.82 6.52
N TYR A 424 5.34 28.83 6.85
CA TYR A 424 6.54 28.52 6.07
C TYR A 424 6.18 28.15 4.61
N ARG A 425 6.78 28.85 3.64
CA ARG A 425 6.67 28.53 2.21
C ARG A 425 7.52 27.32 1.86
N PHE A 426 6.92 26.37 1.15
CA PHE A 426 7.61 25.12 0.78
C PHE A 426 8.49 25.34 -0.47
N PRO A 427 9.68 24.71 -0.53
CA PRO A 427 10.51 24.72 -1.74
C PRO A 427 9.85 23.94 -2.88
N LYS A 428 10.15 24.30 -4.14
CA LYS A 428 9.51 23.72 -5.35
C LYS A 428 9.41 22.20 -5.33
N ASN A 429 10.50 21.51 -4.98
CA ASN A 429 10.51 20.04 -4.91
C ASN A 429 9.52 19.46 -3.90
N GLN A 430 9.21 20.16 -2.82
CA GLN A 430 8.22 19.75 -1.82
C GLN A 430 6.79 20.10 -2.23
N SER A 431 6.64 21.07 -3.14
CA SER A 431 5.35 21.59 -3.59
C SER A 431 4.78 20.89 -4.82
N GLU A 432 5.48 19.90 -5.38
CA GLU A 432 4.93 19.02 -6.41
C GLU A 432 3.73 18.22 -5.87
N ALA A 433 2.66 18.10 -6.66
CA ALA A 433 1.43 17.38 -6.28
C ALA A 433 1.70 16.01 -5.64
N LYS A 434 2.52 15.18 -6.31
CA LYS A 434 2.91 13.85 -5.82
C LYS A 434 3.71 13.87 -4.51
N ASN A 435 4.58 14.86 -4.32
CA ASN A 435 5.46 14.97 -3.14
C ASN A 435 4.72 15.54 -1.94
N LEU A 436 3.76 16.45 -2.19
CA LEU A 436 2.90 16.99 -1.15
C LEU A 436 1.98 15.91 -0.59
N ILE A 437 1.44 15.05 -1.46
CA ILE A 437 0.65 13.86 -1.08
C ILE A 437 1.49 12.87 -0.27
N SER A 438 2.64 12.44 -0.80
CA SER A 438 3.47 11.42 -0.13
C SER A 438 4.00 11.89 1.21
N SER A 439 4.29 13.18 1.35
CA SER A 439 4.70 13.79 2.62
C SER A 439 3.54 14.18 3.53
N LYS A 440 2.28 14.00 3.10
CA LYS A 440 1.08 14.50 3.80
C LYS A 440 1.17 15.99 4.18
N GLY A 441 1.82 16.80 3.36
CA GLY A 441 2.05 18.23 3.62
C GLY A 441 3.04 18.51 4.76
N ARG A 442 3.89 17.55 5.15
CA ARG A 442 4.77 17.69 6.32
C ARG A 442 5.74 18.87 6.20
N CYS A 443 5.54 19.91 7.01
CA CYS A 443 6.40 21.08 7.03
C CYS A 443 7.80 20.76 7.59
N LYS A 444 8.88 21.10 6.86
CA LYS A 444 10.26 20.90 7.35
C LYS A 444 10.63 21.78 8.54
N LYS A 445 9.95 22.93 8.72
CA LYS A 445 10.21 23.90 9.81
C LYS A 445 9.53 23.49 11.13
N CYS A 446 8.23 23.24 11.11
CA CYS A 446 7.47 22.95 12.34
C CYS A 446 7.13 21.45 12.53
N LEU A 447 7.37 20.63 11.50
CA LEU A 447 7.11 19.19 11.45
C LEU A 447 5.63 18.79 11.45
N TYR A 448 4.68 19.74 11.43
CA TYR A 448 3.26 19.43 11.28
C TYR A 448 2.91 18.91 9.89
N TYR A 449 1.98 17.96 9.85
CA TYR A 449 1.44 17.33 8.65
C TYR A 449 -0.05 17.03 8.86
N VAL A 450 -0.79 16.73 7.78
CA VAL A 450 -2.20 16.33 7.86
C VAL A 450 -2.28 14.85 8.21
N GLU A 451 -2.99 14.49 9.27
CA GLU A 451 -3.09 13.11 9.74
C GLU A 451 -3.68 12.18 8.67
N ASN A 452 -4.83 12.58 8.11
CA ASN A 452 -5.54 11.92 7.03
C ASN A 452 -5.85 12.90 5.88
N ILE A 453 -5.08 12.79 4.80
CA ILE A 453 -5.19 13.68 3.64
C ILE A 453 -6.52 13.54 2.89
N HIS A 454 -7.23 12.42 3.05
CA HIS A 454 -8.51 12.14 2.38
C HIS A 454 -9.70 12.86 3.05
N ILE A 455 -9.50 13.49 4.21
CA ILE A 455 -10.53 14.22 4.94
C ILE A 455 -10.20 15.72 4.91
N LYS A 456 -11.08 16.52 4.32
CA LYS A 456 -10.91 17.98 4.14
C LYS A 456 -10.50 18.71 5.44
N ASN A 457 -11.11 18.31 6.55
CA ASN A 457 -10.91 18.92 7.88
C ASN A 457 -10.07 18.07 8.84
N SER A 458 -9.22 17.15 8.34
CA SER A 458 -8.33 16.35 9.19
C SER A 458 -7.42 17.24 10.06
N PRO A 459 -7.14 16.86 11.31
CA PRO A 459 -6.29 17.64 12.20
C PRO A 459 -4.84 17.69 11.70
N LEU A 460 -4.15 18.77 12.06
CA LEU A 460 -2.71 18.86 11.87
C LEU A 460 -2.03 18.23 13.07
N VAL A 461 -1.22 17.21 12.80
CA VAL A 461 -0.46 16.50 13.83
C VAL A 461 1.01 16.78 13.61
N ARG A 462 1.74 16.98 14.72
CA ARG A 462 3.19 17.17 14.65
C ARG A 462 3.86 15.83 14.41
N TRP A 463 4.71 15.75 13.38
CA TRP A 463 5.52 14.56 13.16
C TRP A 463 6.60 14.47 14.23
N HIS A 464 6.73 13.28 14.82
CA HIS A 464 7.75 12.96 15.80
C HIS A 464 8.55 11.75 15.32
N ARG A 465 9.87 11.80 15.53
CA ARG A 465 10.75 10.66 15.24
C ARG A 465 10.61 9.65 16.38
N THR A 466 9.95 8.53 16.13
CA THR A 466 9.97 7.38 17.04
C THR A 466 11.38 6.79 17.08
N VAL A 467 11.81 6.37 18.27
CA VAL A 467 13.12 5.75 18.48
C VAL A 467 12.97 4.29 18.92
N PRO A 468 13.94 3.41 18.63
CA PRO A 468 14.00 2.09 19.23
C PRO A 468 14.00 2.17 20.76
N PHE A 469 13.46 1.16 21.44
CA PHE A 469 13.26 1.18 22.90
C PHE A 469 14.53 1.55 23.67
N ASN A 470 15.70 1.01 23.32
CA ASN A 470 17.00 1.33 23.95
C ASN A 470 17.42 2.81 23.83
N LYS A 471 16.86 3.56 22.88
CA LYS A 471 17.07 5.00 22.68
C LYS A 471 15.87 5.84 23.14
N SER A 472 14.83 5.20 23.67
CA SER A 472 13.67 5.86 24.27
C SER A 472 13.96 6.33 25.69
N LEU A 473 13.10 7.20 26.24
CA LEU A 473 13.19 7.62 27.63
C LEU A 473 13.00 6.43 28.58
N ALA A 474 12.01 5.56 28.33
CA ALA A 474 11.74 4.40 29.16
C ALA A 474 12.86 3.35 29.10
N GLY A 475 13.42 3.08 27.92
CA GLY A 475 14.47 2.07 27.78
C GLY A 475 15.86 2.55 28.16
N ASN A 476 16.15 3.86 28.05
CA ASN A 476 17.44 4.41 28.48
C ASN A 476 17.46 4.74 29.98
N ASN A 477 16.35 5.23 30.54
CA ASN A 477 16.28 5.65 31.94
C ASN A 477 14.91 5.33 32.57
N PRO A 478 14.66 4.04 32.90
CA PRO A 478 13.35 3.56 33.36
C PRO A 478 12.85 4.23 34.64
N ILE A 479 13.76 4.61 35.55
CA ILE A 479 13.43 5.24 36.84
C ILE A 479 12.87 6.65 36.60
N ILE A 480 13.58 7.47 35.81
CA ILE A 480 13.13 8.81 35.47
C ILE A 480 11.84 8.76 34.63
N ALA A 481 11.70 7.78 33.74
CA ALA A 481 10.53 7.62 32.89
C ALA A 481 9.21 7.44 33.65
N LYS A 482 9.23 6.96 34.91
CA LYS A 482 8.03 6.85 35.75
C LYS A 482 7.36 8.20 36.03
N PHE A 483 8.13 9.28 36.01
CA PHE A 483 7.66 10.64 36.24
C PHE A 483 7.22 11.34 34.94
N TYR A 484 7.36 10.69 33.80
CA TYR A 484 6.86 11.20 32.53
C TYR A 484 5.33 11.02 32.48
N SER A 485 4.58 12.12 32.32
CA SER A 485 3.12 12.08 32.42
C SER A 485 2.49 11.26 31.30
N LYS A 486 1.48 10.47 31.63
CA LYS A 486 0.64 9.75 30.66
C LYS A 486 -0.20 10.67 29.77
N LYS A 487 -0.33 11.96 30.14
CA LYS A 487 -1.02 12.98 29.32
C LYS A 487 -0.21 13.41 28.09
N ASN A 488 1.07 13.05 28.01
CA ASN A 488 1.85 13.32 26.82
C ASN A 488 1.34 12.47 25.65
N VAL A 489 1.24 13.10 24.49
CA VAL A 489 0.84 12.45 23.23
C VAL A 489 1.78 11.29 22.85
N ILE A 490 3.07 11.39 23.20
CA ILE A 490 4.07 10.35 22.91
C ILE A 490 4.41 9.63 24.22
N PRO A 491 4.26 8.29 24.30
CA PRO A 491 4.62 7.54 25.48
C PRO A 491 6.15 7.46 25.67
N ALA A 492 6.57 7.23 26.91
CA ALA A 492 7.98 7.26 27.33
C ALA A 492 8.87 6.23 26.58
N ASP A 493 8.30 5.13 26.11
CA ASP A 493 8.93 4.06 25.34
C ASP A 493 9.14 4.40 23.85
N LYS A 494 8.52 5.48 23.35
CA LYS A 494 8.59 5.91 21.95
C LYS A 494 9.25 7.27 21.74
N ILE A 495 9.42 8.06 22.82
CA ILE A 495 10.10 9.37 22.78
C ILE A 495 11.60 9.23 23.11
N SER A 496 12.46 9.95 22.40
CA SER A 496 13.91 9.93 22.69
C SER A 496 14.24 10.49 24.07
N TYR A 497 15.16 9.84 24.79
CA TYR A 497 15.70 10.37 26.05
C TYR A 497 16.43 11.72 25.84
N LYS A 498 17.00 11.95 24.64
CA LYS A 498 17.63 13.24 24.26
C LYS A 498 16.64 14.27 23.72
N SER A 499 15.34 14.02 23.81
CA SER A 499 14.33 14.94 23.28
C SER A 499 14.43 16.30 23.95
N LYS A 500 14.60 17.34 23.15
CA LYS A 500 14.47 18.75 23.56
C LYS A 500 13.02 19.25 23.46
N TYR A 501 12.08 18.36 23.16
CA TYR A 501 10.66 18.67 23.12
C TYR A 501 10.14 18.88 24.56
N PRO A 502 9.38 19.96 24.83
CA PRO A 502 8.70 20.12 26.11
C PRO A 502 7.65 19.03 26.29
N ALA A 503 7.81 18.22 27.32
CA ALA A 503 6.85 17.21 27.75
C ALA A 503 6.30 17.58 29.12
N ILE A 504 5.16 17.00 29.47
CA ILE A 504 4.53 17.12 30.78
C ILE A 504 5.17 16.10 31.71
N TRP A 505 5.60 16.55 32.87
CA TRP A 505 6.23 15.73 33.90
C TRP A 505 5.46 15.86 35.20
N ASN A 506 5.38 14.76 35.95
CA ASN A 506 4.84 14.73 37.29
C ASN A 506 6.01 14.92 38.25
N CYS A 507 5.95 15.95 39.09
CA CYS A 507 7.00 16.20 40.07
C CYS A 507 7.12 15.01 41.04
N PRO A 508 8.32 14.43 41.25
CA PRO A 508 8.49 13.31 42.19
C PRO A 508 8.21 13.71 43.64
N PHE A 509 8.18 15.02 43.96
CA PHE A 509 8.01 15.52 45.33
C PHE A 509 6.59 15.98 45.65
N CYS A 510 5.96 16.74 44.75
CA CYS A 510 4.62 17.29 44.97
C CYS A 510 3.55 16.70 44.06
N LEU A 511 3.94 15.79 43.15
CA LEU A 511 3.07 15.17 42.13
C LEU A 511 2.39 16.15 41.17
N GLY A 512 2.61 17.46 41.33
CA GLY A 512 2.13 18.49 40.42
C GLY A 512 2.75 18.39 39.02
N GLU A 513 1.95 18.73 38.02
CA GLU A 513 2.35 18.72 36.62
C GLU A 513 3.18 19.96 36.27
N TYR A 514 4.26 19.77 35.53
CA TYR A 514 5.07 20.86 34.98
C TYR A 514 5.63 20.49 33.62
N THR A 515 5.97 21.49 32.81
CA THR A 515 6.58 21.28 31.49
C THR A 515 8.10 21.35 31.56
N SER A 516 8.76 20.35 30.98
CA SER A 516 10.22 20.31 30.84
C SER A 516 10.65 19.37 29.70
N THR A 517 11.90 19.48 29.25
CA THR A 517 12.41 18.59 28.20
C THR A 517 13.03 17.33 28.80
N ASN A 518 12.98 16.21 28.07
CA ASN A 518 13.64 14.97 28.50
C ASN A 518 15.13 15.21 28.75
N TYR A 519 15.81 15.91 27.84
CA TYR A 519 17.21 16.28 28.00
C TYR A 519 17.49 17.03 29.32
N THR A 520 16.64 17.99 29.68
CA THR A 520 16.77 18.75 30.93
C THR A 520 16.52 17.87 32.16
N GLN A 521 15.51 17.00 32.12
CA GLN A 521 15.20 16.10 33.24
C GLN A 521 16.31 15.09 33.50
N LEU A 522 16.92 14.56 32.44
CA LEU A 522 18.04 13.62 32.54
C LEU A 522 19.34 14.29 33.00
N LYS A 523 19.61 15.53 32.57
CA LYS A 523 20.87 16.22 32.89
C LYS A 523 20.84 16.97 34.21
N ASN A 524 19.72 17.62 34.52
CA ASN A 524 19.61 18.63 35.57
C ASN A 524 18.50 18.31 36.60
N GLY A 525 17.89 17.13 36.51
CA GLY A 525 16.81 16.67 37.38
C GLY A 525 15.47 17.43 37.21
N CYS A 526 14.56 17.19 38.16
CA CYS A 526 13.27 17.87 38.28
C CYS A 526 13.39 19.40 38.20
N LYS A 527 12.46 20.07 37.49
CA LYS A 527 12.45 21.54 37.38
C LYS A 527 11.12 22.14 37.83
N CYS A 528 10.42 21.43 38.71
CA CYS A 528 9.16 21.89 39.25
C CYS A 528 9.37 23.20 40.02
N LYS A 529 8.76 24.29 39.52
CA LYS A 529 8.80 25.61 40.17
C LYS A 529 7.86 25.69 41.38
N ILE A 530 6.92 24.75 41.51
CA ILE A 530 5.90 24.72 42.56
C ILE A 530 6.52 24.28 43.90
N CYS A 531 7.32 23.21 43.91
CA CYS A 531 7.90 22.69 45.15
C CYS A 531 9.20 23.35 45.57
N ASN A 532 9.84 24.14 44.69
CA ASN A 532 11.11 24.86 44.89
C ASN A 532 12.32 24.03 45.41
N LYS A 533 12.19 22.71 45.57
CA LYS A 533 13.28 21.78 45.91
C LYS A 533 14.25 21.65 44.72
N LYS A 534 15.52 22.05 44.90
CA LYS A 534 16.58 21.94 43.89
C LYS A 534 16.79 20.46 43.53
N ALA A 535 16.65 20.11 42.26
CA ALA A 535 16.70 18.72 41.82
C ALA A 535 18.10 18.14 41.59
N ILE A 536 18.97 18.27 42.58
CA ILE A 536 20.22 17.52 42.64
C ILE A 536 20.25 16.82 44.00
N GLU A 537 19.40 15.81 44.18
CA GLU A 537 19.51 14.80 45.26
C GLU A 537 18.98 13.43 44.78
N PHE A 538 18.98 13.16 43.46
CA PHE A 538 18.52 11.87 42.90
C PHE A 538 19.68 10.93 42.51
N ALA A 539 20.94 11.29 42.84
CA ALA A 539 22.13 10.52 42.46
C ALA A 539 22.89 9.89 43.65
N GLU A 540 22.75 10.40 44.88
CA GLU A 540 23.58 9.91 45.99
C GLU A 540 22.89 8.86 46.88
N LYS A 541 21.55 8.79 46.91
CA LYS A 541 20.85 7.87 47.82
C LYS A 541 20.70 6.42 47.32
N GLU A 542 20.78 6.15 46.02
CA GLU A 542 20.71 4.76 45.51
C GLU A 542 22.09 4.10 45.30
N TYR A 543 23.18 4.87 45.26
CA TYR A 543 24.53 4.28 45.17
C TYR A 543 25.00 3.72 46.52
N HIS A 544 24.62 4.36 47.63
CA HIS A 544 24.97 3.90 48.98
C HIS A 544 24.15 2.71 49.47
N ASN A 545 22.92 2.50 48.99
CA ASN A 545 22.11 1.34 49.40
C ASN A 545 22.51 0.03 48.72
N ASN A 546 23.37 0.06 47.69
CA ASN A 546 23.84 -1.12 46.97
C ASN A 546 25.29 -1.53 47.31
N THR A 547 25.96 -0.84 48.25
CA THR A 547 27.34 -1.17 48.66
C THR A 547 27.52 -1.55 50.14
N THR A 548 26.45 -1.55 50.94
CA THR A 548 26.49 -2.07 52.32
C THR A 548 25.37 -3.08 52.57
N GLY A 549 25.54 -4.27 51.99
CA GLY A 549 24.70 -5.43 52.24
C GLY A 549 25.51 -6.71 52.07
N ASN A 550 25.99 -7.21 53.21
CA ASN A 550 26.65 -8.49 53.48
C ASN A 550 28.19 -8.51 53.49
N LEU A 551 28.69 -8.43 54.74
CA LEU A 551 29.60 -9.40 55.36
C LEU A 551 29.55 -10.80 54.75
#